data_AF-A0A420KE24-F1
#
_entry.id   AF-A0A420KE24-F1
#
_cell.length_a   1.000
_cell.length_b   1.000
_cell.length_c   1.000
_cell.angle_alpha   90.00
_cell.angle_beta   90.00
_cell.angle_gamma   90.00
#
_symmetry.space_group_name_H-M   'P 1'
#
loop_
_entity.id
_entity.type
_entity.pdbx_description
1 polymer ?
#
loop_
_entity_poly.entity_id
_entity_poly.type
_entity_poly.pdbx_seq_one_letter_code
_entity_poly.pdbx_strand_id
1 'polypeptide(L)' 'MSTPARDLESPTIHKLAELCEVMEVHPLTLLALAYAENDPAKTDQLLAQVRKELGAIADTAG' A
#
# COMPACT_ATOMS: atom_id res chain seq x y z
N MET A 1 -33.00 0.98 8.86
CA MET A 1 -32.12 0.31 9.84
C MET A 1 -30.72 0.39 9.28
N SER A 2 -29.82 1.07 9.97
CA SER A 2 -28.43 1.29 9.56
C SER A 2 -27.55 0.15 10.10
N THR A 3 -26.70 -0.45 9.26
CA THR A 3 -25.43 -1.06 9.72
C THR A 3 -24.31 -0.72 8.72
N PRO A 4 -23.10 -0.33 9.20
CA PRO A 4 -22.09 0.38 8.41
C PRO A 4 -20.83 -0.46 8.10
N ALA A 5 -20.14 -0.11 7.01
CA ALA A 5 -18.72 -0.32 6.67
C ALA A 5 -17.95 -1.48 7.34
N ARG A 6 -17.53 -2.50 6.56
CA ARG A 6 -16.10 -2.93 6.56
C ARG A 6 -15.61 -3.93 5.52
N ASP A 7 -16.39 -4.46 4.59
CA ASP A 7 -15.81 -5.30 3.53
C ASP A 7 -15.38 -4.43 2.33
N LEU A 8 -14.49 -3.48 2.62
CA LEU A 8 -13.74 -2.72 1.64
C LEU A 8 -12.48 -3.51 1.22
N GLU A 9 -12.59 -4.83 1.07
CA GLU A 9 -11.66 -5.59 0.24
C GLU A 9 -12.00 -5.22 -1.19
N SER A 10 -11.42 -4.10 -1.65
CA SER A 10 -11.43 -3.77 -3.07
C SER A 10 -10.91 -4.99 -3.82
N PRO A 11 -11.74 -5.69 -4.61
CA PRO A 11 -11.40 -7.00 -5.19
C PRO A 11 -10.16 -6.93 -6.10
N THR A 12 -9.72 -5.73 -6.46
CA THR A 12 -8.50 -5.43 -7.21
C THR A 12 -7.22 -5.57 -6.38
N ILE A 13 -7.24 -5.20 -5.09
CA ILE A 13 -6.07 -5.31 -4.19
C ILE A 13 -5.90 -6.75 -3.70
N HIS A 14 -6.99 -7.47 -3.45
CA HIS A 14 -6.94 -8.88 -3.04
C HIS A 14 -6.27 -9.75 -4.11
N LYS A 15 -6.69 -9.59 -5.38
CA LYS A 15 -6.05 -10.29 -6.52
C LYS A 15 -4.60 -9.89 -6.74
N LEU A 16 -4.25 -8.63 -6.48
CA LEU A 16 -2.86 -8.18 -6.53
C LEU A 16 -2.03 -8.85 -5.43
N ALA A 17 -2.59 -9.03 -4.23
CA ALA A 17 -1.93 -9.72 -3.13
C ALA A 17 -1.70 -11.21 -3.45
N GLU A 18 -2.68 -11.90 -4.03
CA GLU A 18 -2.52 -13.28 -4.51
C GLU A 18 -1.39 -13.40 -5.55
N LEU A 19 -1.30 -12.46 -6.50
CA LEU A 19 -0.22 -12.43 -7.48
C LEU A 19 1.15 -12.14 -6.84
N CYS A 20 1.20 -11.26 -5.84
CA CYS A 20 2.41 -10.94 -5.11
C CYS A 20 2.89 -12.11 -4.24
N GLU A 21 1.96 -12.90 -3.69
CA GLU A 21 2.24 -14.12 -2.94
C GLU A 21 2.90 -15.19 -3.82
N VAL A 22 2.41 -15.36 -5.07
CA VAL A 22 3.03 -16.25 -6.05
C VAL A 22 4.46 -15.80 -6.43
N MET A 23 4.73 -14.50 -6.38
CA MET A 23 6.05 -13.92 -6.65
C MET A 23 6.93 -13.81 -5.38
N GLU A 24 6.44 -14.24 -4.22
CA GLU A 24 7.09 -14.12 -2.91
C GLU A 24 7.54 -12.68 -2.56
N VAL A 25 6.81 -11.68 -3.05
CA VAL A 25 7.07 -10.26 -2.78
C VAL A 25 5.93 -9.63 -2.01
N HIS A 26 6.24 -8.67 -1.13
CA HIS A 26 5.19 -7.91 -0.47
C HIS A 26 4.48 -7.00 -1.49
N PRO A 27 3.14 -6.84 -1.47
CA PRO A 27 2.42 -5.99 -2.43
C PRO A 27 2.94 -4.54 -2.46
N LEU A 28 3.36 -4.03 -1.30
CA LEU A 28 4.02 -2.71 -1.20
C LEU A 28 5.33 -2.64 -2.01
N THR A 29 6.10 -3.73 -2.08
CA THR A 29 7.33 -3.79 -2.86
C THR A 29 7.04 -3.70 -4.35
N LEU A 30 6.03 -4.44 -4.84
CA LEU A 30 5.62 -4.37 -6.24
C LEU A 30 5.10 -2.97 -6.59
N LEU A 31 4.27 -2.38 -5.73
CA LEU A 31 3.78 -1.01 -5.91
C LEU A 31 4.94 -0.02 -5.92
N ALA A 32 5.88 -0.10 -4.98
CA ALA A 32 7.05 0.78 -4.95
C ALA A 32 7.85 0.71 -6.26
N LEU A 33 8.09 -0.50 -6.79
CA LEU A 33 8.75 -0.68 -8.08
C LEU A 33 7.95 -0.10 -9.25
N ALA A 34 6.63 -0.28 -9.26
CA ALA A 34 5.75 0.23 -10.31
C ALA A 34 5.67 1.77 -10.33
N TYR A 35 5.66 2.41 -9.16
CA TYR A 35 5.59 3.86 -9.03
C TYR A 35 6.94 4.56 -9.15
N ALA A 36 8.04 3.90 -8.79
CA ALA A 36 9.38 4.46 -8.85
C ALA A 36 10.08 4.23 -10.19
N GLU A 37 9.45 3.54 -11.16
CA GLU A 37 10.05 3.22 -12.47
C GLU A 37 11.42 2.52 -12.34
N ASN A 38 11.60 1.71 -11.29
CA ASN A 38 12.88 1.06 -10.95
C ASN A 38 14.05 2.03 -10.64
N ASP A 39 13.76 3.29 -10.28
CA ASP A 39 14.73 4.27 -9.78
C ASP A 39 14.88 4.14 -8.24
N PRO A 40 16.07 3.77 -7.73
CA PRO A 40 16.29 3.60 -6.29
C PRO A 40 16.06 4.88 -5.49
N ALA A 41 16.44 6.04 -6.02
CA ALA A 41 16.29 7.30 -5.32
C ALA A 41 14.82 7.74 -5.22
N LYS A 42 14.04 7.52 -6.29
CA LYS A 42 12.58 7.73 -6.24
C LYS A 42 11.91 6.74 -5.28
N THR A 43 12.38 5.50 -5.24
CA THR A 43 11.85 4.46 -4.34
C THR A 43 12.03 4.89 -2.87
N ASP A 44 13.23 5.33 -2.50
CA ASP A 44 13.51 5.80 -1.14
C ASP A 44 12.68 7.03 -0.75
N GLN A 45 12.51 7.98 -1.67
CA GLN A 45 11.67 9.15 -1.47
C GLN A 45 10.20 8.78 -1.27
N LEU A 46 9.67 7.86 -2.09
CA LEU A 46 8.30 7.37 -2.00
C LEU A 46 8.06 6.69 -0.65
N LEU A 47 8.97 5.80 -0.21
CA LEU A 47 8.84 5.11 1.08
C LEU A 47 8.94 6.08 2.26
N ALA A 48 9.79 7.10 2.17
CA ALA A 48 9.89 8.15 3.19
C ALA A 48 8.59 8.97 3.28
N GLN A 49 7.97 9.29 2.14
CA GLN A 49 6.69 9.98 2.09
C GLN A 49 5.57 9.14 2.69
N VAL A 50 5.43 7.87 2.29
CA VAL A 50 4.40 6.95 2.81
C VAL A 50 4.52 6.81 4.33
N ARG A 51 5.75 6.68 4.87
CA ARG A 51 5.96 6.63 6.32
C ARG A 51 5.48 7.90 7.03
N LYS A 52 5.70 9.08 6.45
CA LYS A 52 5.23 10.35 6.99
C LYS A 52 3.70 10.44 6.99
N GLU A 53 3.07 10.03 5.89
CA GLU A 53 1.61 10.01 5.75
C GLU A 53 0.96 9.05 6.74
N LEU A 54 1.52 7.84 6.90
CA LEU A 54 1.06 6.88 7.90
C LEU A 54 1.12 7.42 9.32
N GLY A 55 2.23 8.10 9.68
CA GLY A 55 2.35 8.78 10.97
C GLY A 55 1.27 9.84 11.16
N ALA A 56 1.09 10.72 10.17
CA ALA A 56 0.07 11.78 10.23
C ALA A 56 -1.36 11.23 10.36
N ILE A 57 -1.70 10.14 9.64
CA ILE A 57 -3.01 9.50 9.72
C ILE A 57 -3.21 8.83 11.08
N ALA A 58 -2.18 8.14 11.60
CA ALA A 58 -2.24 7.52 12.92
C ALA A 58 -2.40 8.57 14.03
N ASP A 59 -1.70 9.69 13.93
CA ASP A 59 -1.78 10.81 14.89
C ASP A 59 -3.12 11.54 14.83
N THR A 60 -3.78 11.57 13.66
CA THR A 60 -5.12 12.17 13.49
C THR A 60 -6.25 11.27 14.00
N ALA A 61 -5.97 9.97 14.21
CA ALA A 61 -6.94 8.99 14.68
C ALA A 61 -6.91 8.75 16.21
N GLY A 62 -6.03 9.43 16.95
CA GLY A 62 -5.95 9.41 18.42
C GLY A 62 -6.60 10.62 19.06
#